data_AF-A0A1M6H1B4-F1
#
_entry.id   AF-A0A1M6H1B4-F1
#
_cell.length_a   1.000
_cell.length_b   1.000
_cell.length_c   1.000
_cell.angle_alpha   90.00
_cell.angle_beta   90.00
_cell.angle_gamma   90.00
#
_symmetry.space_group_name_H-M   'P 1'
#
loop_
_entity.id
_entity.type
_entity.pdbx_description
1 polymer ?
#
loop_
_entity_poly.entity_id
_entity_poly.type
_entity_poly.pdbx_seq_one_letter_code
_entity_poly.pdbx_strand_id
1 'polypeptide(L)'
;MSVRIKVLDEILNHGLRPWLDHNSLDEIFYSKFHSLKEYRSRHPLQFEIKFERPFDNKTKYYNLLIRNAIKSHFDTIYEAMVEDRNENLIHYYLNDILNKRLKTHLKDLGKLLKEKDFTLSYIDPKNTSYQLDQVHKANTFIMQLLKIALMQLYLEVQETFKEWVNDEFIVEDFYTQLLNEPIPDKLPIKKNEIIEVEPEPSLRPKANLKEKPIQFYSFFYKQYNTNPDKLQDLWVSLKHNNFIHPDTHLSSFKKIFSGTEINTPITWTGLPSDLYYFIKRIHTDLKLVEYLKLKIWEVTVICFVDENGQPFQRNQFRSLKRPNLTGDKIDNIVNLLK
;
A
#
# COMPACT_ATOMS: atom_id res chain seq x y z
N MET A 1 -13.69 14.46 7.16
CA MET A 1 -12.62 14.39 8.18
C MET A 1 -11.47 15.33 7.77
N SER A 2 -10.81 16.07 8.67
CA SER A 2 -9.64 16.92 8.30
C SER A 2 -8.35 16.29 8.80
N VAL A 3 -7.68 15.51 7.94
CA VAL A 3 -6.35 14.95 8.23
C VAL A 3 -5.34 16.09 8.19
N ARG A 4 -5.02 16.67 9.35
CA ARG A 4 -4.07 17.79 9.45
C ARG A 4 -2.65 17.28 9.36
N ILE A 5 -1.83 17.97 8.56
CA ILE A 5 -0.41 17.63 8.41
C ILE A 5 0.41 18.30 9.52
N LYS A 6 0.00 18.11 10.79
CA LYS A 6 0.41 18.96 11.92
C LYS A 6 1.91 19.25 11.99
N VAL A 7 2.77 18.23 11.92
CA VAL A 7 4.22 18.44 12.05
C VAL A 7 4.81 19.21 10.87
N LEU A 8 4.39 18.92 9.63
CA LEU A 8 4.92 19.64 8.47
C LEU A 8 4.40 21.08 8.44
N ASP A 9 3.14 21.29 8.81
CA ASP A 9 2.54 22.63 8.97
C ASP A 9 3.27 23.44 10.05
N GLU A 10 3.64 22.81 11.17
CA GLU A 10 4.41 23.46 12.23
C GLU A 10 5.81 23.90 11.77
N ILE A 11 6.46 23.12 10.90
CA ILE A 11 7.78 23.47 10.33
C ILE A 11 7.65 24.59 9.29
N LEU A 12 6.61 24.58 8.47
CA LEU A 12 6.38 25.62 7.46
C LEU A 12 5.92 26.94 8.08
N ASN A 13 4.98 26.87 9.02
CA ASN A 13 4.14 28.01 9.37
C ASN A 13 4.21 28.46 10.83
N HIS A 14 4.72 27.63 11.74
CA HIS A 14 4.59 27.86 13.17
C HIS A 14 5.88 27.58 13.96
N GLY A 15 5.78 26.92 15.11
CA GLY A 15 6.81 26.91 16.15
C GLY A 15 8.04 26.06 15.82
N LEU A 16 7.98 25.24 14.78
CA LEU A 16 9.08 24.37 14.33
C LEU A 16 9.83 24.94 13.11
N ARG A 17 9.61 26.20 12.74
CA ARG A 17 10.42 26.85 11.72
C ARG A 17 11.89 26.87 12.16
N PRO A 18 12.83 26.41 11.31
CA PRO A 18 14.21 26.21 11.74
C PRO A 18 14.98 27.52 11.98
N TRP A 19 14.57 28.64 11.39
CA TRP A 19 15.21 29.95 11.58
C TRP A 19 14.61 30.80 12.73
N LEU A 20 13.74 30.24 13.56
CA LEU A 20 13.28 30.95 14.76
C LEU A 20 14.38 30.93 15.83
N ASP A 21 14.49 32.00 16.61
CA ASP A 21 15.55 32.15 17.63
C ASP A 21 15.62 30.98 18.61
N HIS A 22 14.46 30.48 19.06
CA HIS A 22 14.37 29.32 19.96
C HIS A 22 14.67 27.98 19.28
N ASN A 23 14.89 27.97 17.97
CA ASN A 23 15.31 26.83 17.16
C ASN A 23 16.71 27.04 16.54
N SER A 24 17.43 28.12 16.88
CA SER A 24 18.71 28.45 16.25
C SER A 24 19.91 27.73 16.89
N LEU A 25 19.93 27.55 18.21
CA LEU A 25 21.05 26.92 18.92
C LEU A 25 21.07 25.39 18.70
N ASP A 26 22.23 24.80 18.43
CA ASP A 26 22.33 23.35 18.21
C ASP A 26 22.22 22.54 19.52
N GLU A 27 22.74 23.08 20.63
CA GLU A 27 22.83 22.40 21.93
C GLU A 27 21.47 21.93 22.45
N ILE A 28 20.41 22.72 22.22
CA ILE A 28 19.04 22.38 22.62
C ILE A 28 18.47 21.18 21.85
N PHE A 29 19.06 20.83 20.70
CA PHE A 29 18.60 19.70 19.89
C PHE A 29 19.24 18.37 20.28
N TYR A 30 20.33 18.38 21.05
CA TYR A 30 20.90 17.14 21.57
C TYR A 30 19.87 16.38 22.40
N SER A 31 19.27 17.03 23.40
CA SER A 31 18.25 16.41 24.25
C SER A 31 16.98 16.05 23.46
N LYS A 32 16.51 16.96 22.60
CA LYS A 32 15.33 16.72 21.74
C LYS A 32 15.53 15.50 20.84
N PHE A 33 16.69 15.36 20.21
CA PHE A 33 17.00 14.22 19.34
C PHE A 33 16.99 12.90 20.10
N HIS A 34 17.67 12.82 21.25
CA HIS A 34 17.71 11.58 22.05
C HIS A 34 16.36 11.21 22.67
N SER A 35 15.49 12.18 22.90
CA SER A 35 14.12 11.93 23.36
C SER A 35 13.17 11.46 22.25
N LEU A 36 13.52 11.70 20.98
CA LEU A 36 12.67 11.41 19.85
C LEU A 36 12.76 9.93 19.46
N LYS A 37 11.64 9.22 19.58
CA LYS A 37 11.55 7.81 19.19
C LYS A 37 11.26 7.68 17.70
N GLU A 38 11.85 6.68 17.05
CA GLU A 38 11.50 6.35 15.68
C GLU A 38 10.05 5.86 15.59
N TYR A 39 9.31 6.39 14.62
CA TYR A 39 7.96 5.94 14.32
C TYR A 39 8.02 4.68 13.45
N ARG A 40 7.37 3.62 13.92
CA ARG A 40 7.21 2.36 13.17
C ARG A 40 5.93 2.45 12.34
N SER A 41 6.12 2.56 11.03
CA SER A 41 5.02 2.62 10.06
C SER A 41 4.21 1.33 10.10
N ARG A 42 2.89 1.44 10.06
CA ARG A 42 1.99 0.28 9.88
C ARG A 42 1.97 -0.18 8.44
N HIS A 43 2.18 0.76 7.51
CA HIS A 43 2.26 0.50 6.09
C HIS A 43 3.67 0.82 5.57
N PRO A 44 4.31 -0.09 4.82
CA PRO A 44 5.61 0.18 4.23
C PRO A 44 5.49 1.27 3.16
N LEU A 45 6.41 2.23 3.19
CA LEU A 45 6.53 3.28 2.18
C LEU A 45 7.15 2.71 0.90
N GLN A 46 6.55 3.03 -0.25
CA GLN A 46 6.95 2.55 -1.57
C GLN A 46 8.04 3.40 -2.21
N PHE A 47 8.30 4.60 -1.69
CA PHE A 47 9.32 5.51 -2.20
C PHE A 47 10.38 5.75 -1.14
N GLU A 48 11.63 5.88 -1.56
CA GLU A 48 12.77 6.19 -0.68
C GLU A 48 13.38 7.54 -1.04
N ILE A 49 13.64 8.34 0.00
CA ILE A 49 14.37 9.60 -0.11
C ILE A 49 15.88 9.35 -0.05
N LYS A 50 16.59 9.67 -1.13
CA LYS A 50 18.04 9.82 -1.21
C LYS A 50 18.40 11.30 -1.01
N PHE A 51 18.92 11.61 0.18
CA PHE A 51 19.30 12.98 0.56
C PHE A 51 20.61 12.98 1.35
N GLU A 52 21.20 14.16 1.53
CA GLU A 52 22.44 14.34 2.27
C GLU A 52 22.33 13.86 3.72
N ARG A 53 23.46 13.45 4.32
CA ARG A 53 23.50 13.02 5.72
C ARG A 53 23.38 14.24 6.65
N PRO A 54 22.61 14.15 7.75
CA PRO A 54 22.59 15.20 8.76
C PRO A 54 23.97 15.32 9.42
N PHE A 55 24.37 16.54 9.76
CA PHE A 55 25.75 16.87 10.17
C PHE A 55 25.86 17.48 11.58
N ASP A 56 24.76 17.93 12.19
CA ASP A 56 24.68 18.48 13.55
C ASP A 56 23.45 17.91 14.31
N ASN A 57 23.22 18.30 15.56
CA ASN A 57 22.10 17.76 16.34
C ASN A 57 20.75 18.27 15.82
N LYS A 58 20.70 19.53 15.37
CA LYS A 58 19.51 20.14 14.76
C LYS A 58 19.06 19.38 13.52
N THR A 59 19.94 19.17 12.55
CA THR A 59 19.65 18.42 11.32
C THR A 59 19.33 16.96 11.60
N LYS A 60 19.96 16.30 12.60
CA LYS A 60 19.58 14.95 13.04
C LYS A 60 18.16 14.91 13.60
N TYR A 61 17.81 15.85 14.47
CA TYR A 61 16.47 15.98 15.04
C TYR A 61 15.41 16.17 13.96
N TYR A 62 15.56 17.18 13.10
CA TYR A 62 14.60 17.45 12.03
C TYR A 62 14.54 16.33 10.99
N ASN A 63 15.67 15.68 10.67
CA ASN A 63 15.66 14.53 9.77
C ASN A 63 14.78 13.39 10.30
N LEU A 64 14.94 13.03 11.58
CA LEU A 64 14.10 12.00 12.18
C LEU A 64 12.65 12.45 12.32
N LEU A 65 12.42 13.70 12.74
CA LEU A 65 11.09 14.27 12.91
C LEU A 65 10.28 14.28 11.61
N ILE A 66 10.86 14.78 10.52
CA ILE A 66 10.22 14.87 9.20
C ILE A 66 9.92 13.46 8.68
N ARG A 67 10.88 12.53 8.77
CA ARG A 67 10.68 11.14 8.31
C ARG A 67 9.61 10.41 9.11
N ASN A 68 9.56 10.62 10.43
CA ASN A 68 8.49 10.11 11.28
C ASN A 68 7.13 10.70 10.89
N ALA A 69 7.08 12.01 10.61
CA ALA A 69 5.87 12.67 10.18
C ALA A 69 5.34 12.08 8.86
N ILE A 70 6.19 11.84 7.85
CA ILE A 70 5.72 11.22 6.60
C ILE A 70 5.08 9.86 6.85
N LYS A 71 5.75 8.98 7.60
CA LYS A 71 5.23 7.64 7.94
C LYS A 71 3.89 7.73 8.67
N SER A 72 3.83 8.52 9.73
CA SER A 72 2.62 8.65 10.57
C SER A 72 1.46 9.29 9.81
N HIS A 73 1.73 10.25 8.94
CA HIS A 73 0.70 10.93 8.17
C HIS A 73 0.16 10.05 7.06
N PHE A 74 1.04 9.33 6.36
CA PHE A 74 0.61 8.34 5.39
C PHE A 74 -0.28 7.29 6.03
N ASP A 75 0.13 6.73 7.19
CA ASP A 75 -0.72 5.80 7.95
C ASP A 75 -2.07 6.41 8.31
N THR A 76 -2.12 7.69 8.71
CA THR A 76 -3.39 8.36 9.07
C THR A 76 -4.30 8.56 7.86
N ILE A 77 -3.73 8.95 6.70
CA ILE A 77 -4.47 9.11 5.44
C ILE A 77 -5.02 7.74 5.00
N TYR A 78 -4.19 6.71 5.06
CA TYR A 78 -4.57 5.36 4.69
C TYR A 78 -5.77 4.87 5.51
N GLU A 79 -5.69 4.93 6.84
CA GLU A 79 -6.80 4.48 7.70
C GLU A 79 -8.08 5.28 7.43
N ALA A 80 -7.99 6.62 7.31
CA ALA A 80 -9.14 7.46 7.04
C ALA A 80 -9.84 7.12 5.71
N MET A 81 -9.06 6.74 4.69
CA MET A 81 -9.61 6.36 3.38
C MET A 81 -10.14 4.92 3.34
N VAL A 82 -9.60 4.01 4.15
CA VAL A 82 -10.07 2.62 4.25
C VAL A 82 -11.35 2.51 5.08
N GLU A 83 -11.51 3.35 6.10
CA GLU A 83 -12.74 3.43 6.91
C GLU A 83 -13.93 3.93 6.08
N ASP A 84 -13.72 4.94 5.23
CA ASP A 84 -14.75 5.54 4.38
C ASP A 84 -14.88 4.80 3.02
N ARG A 85 -15.67 3.72 2.97
CA ARG A 85 -15.88 2.86 1.77
C ARG A 85 -16.71 3.48 0.63
N ASN A 86 -16.80 4.81 0.54
CA ASN A 86 -17.58 5.51 -0.49
C ASN A 86 -16.63 6.12 -1.53
N GLU A 87 -16.75 5.65 -2.78
CA GLU A 87 -15.89 6.07 -3.91
C GLU A 87 -15.90 7.58 -4.14
N ASN A 88 -17.07 8.23 -4.09
CA ASN A 88 -17.16 9.69 -4.24
C ASN A 88 -16.44 10.43 -3.11
N LEU A 89 -16.45 9.85 -1.91
CA LEU A 89 -15.77 10.39 -0.74
C LEU A 89 -14.25 10.20 -0.84
N ILE A 90 -13.80 9.05 -1.36
CA ILE A 90 -12.39 8.77 -1.66
C ILE A 90 -11.86 9.78 -2.69
N HIS A 91 -12.57 9.99 -3.81
CA HIS A 91 -12.20 11.01 -4.80
C HIS A 91 -12.16 12.41 -4.18
N TYR A 92 -13.14 12.76 -3.35
CA TYR A 92 -13.15 14.03 -2.63
C TYR A 92 -11.93 14.19 -1.72
N TYR A 93 -11.58 13.17 -0.94
CA TYR A 93 -10.43 13.20 -0.04
C TYR A 93 -9.10 13.19 -0.78
N LEU A 94 -8.96 12.41 -1.85
CA LEU A 94 -7.75 12.43 -2.68
C LEU A 94 -7.55 13.81 -3.28
N ASN A 95 -8.61 14.43 -3.82
CA ASN A 95 -8.53 15.79 -4.31
C ASN A 95 -8.19 16.80 -3.21
N ASP A 96 -8.78 16.67 -2.01
CA ASP A 96 -8.46 17.55 -0.87
C ASP A 96 -6.99 17.39 -0.44
N ILE A 97 -6.49 16.17 -0.32
CA ILE A 97 -5.14 15.87 0.17
C ILE A 97 -4.09 16.19 -0.89
N LEU A 98 -4.19 15.62 -2.09
CA LEU A 98 -3.20 15.77 -3.14
C LEU A 98 -3.23 17.20 -3.69
N ASN A 99 -4.39 17.67 -4.15
CA ASN A 99 -4.49 18.93 -4.89
C ASN A 99 -4.64 20.17 -4.00
N LYS A 100 -5.47 20.12 -2.95
CA LYS A 100 -5.68 21.32 -2.12
C LYS A 100 -4.63 21.48 -1.03
N ARG A 101 -4.15 20.39 -0.43
CA ARG A 101 -3.17 20.47 0.67
C ARG A 101 -1.74 20.30 0.17
N LEU A 102 -1.36 19.14 -0.36
CA LEU A 102 0.05 18.84 -0.65
C LEU A 102 0.60 19.71 -1.78
N LYS A 103 -0.11 19.87 -2.91
CA LYS A 103 0.32 20.78 -3.98
C LYS A 103 0.44 22.23 -3.50
N THR A 104 -0.48 22.71 -2.67
CA THR A 104 -0.41 24.07 -2.10
C THR A 104 0.81 24.23 -1.20
N HIS A 105 1.03 23.30 -0.26
CA HIS A 105 2.21 23.33 0.61
C HIS A 105 3.53 23.27 -0.19
N LEU A 106 3.59 22.46 -1.25
CA LEU A 106 4.77 22.38 -2.12
C LEU A 106 5.02 23.70 -2.86
N LYS A 107 3.97 24.34 -3.38
CA LYS A 107 4.09 25.66 -4.03
C LYS A 107 4.55 26.74 -3.05
N ASP A 108 3.96 26.79 -1.86
CA ASP A 108 4.31 27.77 -0.83
C ASP A 108 5.72 27.55 -0.30
N LEU A 109 6.12 26.28 -0.11
CA LEU A 109 7.49 25.93 0.24
C LEU A 109 8.48 26.30 -0.86
N GLY A 110 8.15 26.07 -2.14
CA GLY A 110 9.00 26.47 -3.27
C GLY A 110 9.26 27.97 -3.31
N LYS A 111 8.24 28.80 -3.02
CA LYS A 111 8.41 30.26 -2.88
C LYS A 111 9.31 30.60 -1.69
N LEU A 112 9.04 29.99 -0.54
CA LEU A 112 9.79 30.24 0.69
C LEU A 112 11.28 29.88 0.57
N LEU A 113 11.61 28.79 -0.12
CA LEU A 113 12.99 28.38 -0.39
C LEU A 113 13.75 29.45 -1.20
N LYS A 114 13.07 30.09 -2.17
CA LYS A 114 13.62 31.19 -2.97
C LYS A 114 13.76 32.46 -2.16
N GLU A 115 12.73 32.85 -1.41
CA GLU A 115 12.72 34.04 -0.55
C GLU A 115 13.81 34.02 0.53
N LYS A 116 14.11 32.84 1.07
CA LYS A 116 15.12 32.64 2.11
C LYS A 116 16.49 32.20 1.59
N ASP A 117 16.65 32.06 0.28
CA ASP A 117 17.89 31.58 -0.35
C ASP A 117 18.40 30.25 0.25
N PHE A 118 17.50 29.27 0.36
CA PHE A 118 17.83 27.93 0.82
C PHE A 118 18.25 27.04 -0.36
N THR A 119 19.28 27.44 -1.10
CA THR A 119 19.76 26.71 -2.29
C THR A 119 20.56 25.45 -1.94
N LEU A 120 20.45 24.39 -2.76
CA LEU A 120 21.13 23.11 -2.53
C LEU A 120 22.66 23.21 -2.50
N SER A 121 23.24 24.24 -3.13
CA SER A 121 24.68 24.52 -3.11
C SER A 121 25.23 24.72 -1.69
N TYR A 122 24.42 25.20 -0.75
CA TYR A 122 24.86 25.41 0.64
C TYR A 122 25.09 24.11 1.41
N ILE A 123 24.43 23.02 1.00
CA ILE A 123 24.53 21.72 1.67
C ILE A 123 25.35 20.70 0.87
N ASP A 124 25.83 21.07 -0.32
CA ASP A 124 26.69 20.22 -1.15
C ASP A 124 28.04 19.98 -0.45
N PRO A 125 28.37 18.72 -0.10
CA PRO A 125 29.64 18.37 0.53
C PRO A 125 30.87 18.77 -0.29
N LYS A 126 30.73 18.88 -1.63
CA LYS A 126 31.83 19.21 -2.55
C LYS A 126 32.08 20.71 -2.69
N ASN A 127 31.08 21.53 -2.40
CA ASN A 127 31.13 22.99 -2.55
C ASN A 127 31.22 23.75 -1.21
N THR A 128 31.37 23.04 -0.09
CA THR A 128 31.36 23.69 1.22
C THR A 128 32.67 24.47 1.44
N SER A 129 32.67 25.79 1.20
CA SER A 129 33.67 26.65 1.83
C SER A 129 33.44 26.62 3.36
N TYR A 130 34.51 26.45 4.13
CA TYR A 130 34.45 26.40 5.61
C TYR A 130 33.95 27.71 6.27
N GLN A 131 33.66 28.74 5.47
CA GLN A 131 33.21 30.07 5.94
C GLN A 131 31.68 30.25 5.86
N LEU A 132 30.92 29.23 5.44
CA LEU A 132 29.47 29.30 5.38
C LEU A 132 28.82 29.32 6.77
N ASP A 133 27.84 30.21 6.95
CA ASP A 133 27.00 30.28 8.15
C ASP A 133 26.37 28.90 8.43
N GLN A 134 26.81 28.27 9.53
CA GLN A 134 26.34 26.94 9.92
C GLN A 134 24.83 26.93 10.20
N VAL A 135 24.28 28.03 10.71
CA VAL A 135 22.84 28.15 10.99
C VAL A 135 22.07 28.13 9.67
N HIS A 136 22.49 28.94 8.69
CA HIS A 136 21.89 28.95 7.35
C HIS A 136 22.00 27.59 6.66
N LYS A 137 23.16 26.93 6.78
CA LYS A 137 23.38 25.58 6.23
C LYS A 137 22.41 24.56 6.84
N ALA A 138 22.25 24.57 8.16
CA ALA A 138 21.31 23.67 8.86
C ALA A 138 19.85 23.98 8.46
N ASN A 139 19.46 25.25 8.38
CA ASN A 139 18.13 25.65 7.94
C ASN A 139 17.85 25.20 6.50
N THR A 140 18.83 25.38 5.60
CA THR A 140 18.75 24.92 4.20
C THR A 140 18.54 23.42 4.11
N PHE A 141 19.32 22.63 4.86
CA PHE A 141 19.16 21.18 4.93
C PHE A 141 17.73 20.78 5.31
N ILE A 142 17.19 21.40 6.36
CA ILE A 142 15.87 21.07 6.90
C ILE A 142 14.77 21.37 5.88
N MET A 143 14.83 22.54 5.25
CA MET A 143 13.78 22.97 4.32
C MET A 143 13.84 22.21 2.99
N GLN A 144 15.03 21.88 2.50
CA GLN A 144 15.19 21.03 1.32
C GLN A 144 14.75 19.58 1.60
N LEU A 145 15.03 19.05 2.79
CA LEU A 145 14.49 17.75 3.21
C LEU A 145 12.96 17.78 3.29
N LEU A 146 12.37 18.84 3.85
CA LEU A 146 10.92 19.00 3.94
C LEU A 146 10.26 19.01 2.57
N LYS A 147 10.88 19.65 1.57
CA LYS A 147 10.43 19.65 0.18
C LYS A 147 10.32 18.24 -0.36
N ILE A 148 11.40 17.48 -0.23
CA ILE A 148 11.47 16.09 -0.74
C ILE A 148 10.51 15.19 0.04
N ALA A 149 10.33 15.43 1.33
CA ALA A 149 9.39 14.68 2.18
C ALA A 149 7.91 14.90 1.79
N LEU A 150 7.53 16.13 1.44
CA LEU A 150 6.19 16.42 0.92
C LEU A 150 5.95 15.79 -0.46
N MET A 151 6.96 15.80 -1.33
CA MET A 151 6.92 15.09 -2.61
C MET A 151 6.75 13.58 -2.40
N GLN A 152 7.50 12.98 -1.45
CA GLN A 152 7.36 11.57 -1.10
C GLN A 152 5.95 11.26 -0.64
N LEU A 153 5.41 12.00 0.33
CA LEU A 153 4.05 11.78 0.84
C LEU A 153 2.98 11.86 -0.28
N TYR A 154 3.14 12.79 -1.22
CA TYR A 154 2.25 12.87 -2.37
C TYR A 154 2.30 11.58 -3.20
N LEU A 155 3.51 11.12 -3.54
CA LEU A 155 3.72 9.91 -4.34
C LEU A 155 3.21 8.65 -3.62
N GLU A 156 3.40 8.54 -2.31
CA GLU A 156 2.88 7.44 -1.50
C GLU A 156 1.36 7.37 -1.56
N VAL A 157 0.67 8.49 -1.32
CA VAL A 157 -0.79 8.56 -1.37
C VAL A 157 -1.29 8.28 -2.79
N GLN A 158 -0.67 8.87 -3.81
CA GLN A 158 -1.02 8.62 -5.20
C GLN A 158 -0.91 7.14 -5.56
N GLU A 159 0.24 6.51 -5.29
CA GLU A 159 0.48 5.13 -5.68
C GLU A 159 -0.46 4.16 -4.95
N THR A 160 -0.72 4.39 -3.66
CA THR A 160 -1.61 3.54 -2.87
C THR A 160 -3.05 3.61 -3.33
N PHE A 161 -3.50 4.77 -3.83
CA PHE A 161 -4.86 4.98 -4.30
C PHE A 161 -4.95 5.22 -5.80
N LYS A 162 -4.00 4.67 -6.57
CA LYS A 162 -3.86 4.93 -8.01
C LYS A 162 -5.11 4.62 -8.84
N GLU A 163 -5.93 3.65 -8.40
CA GLU A 163 -7.19 3.31 -9.07
C GLU A 163 -8.19 4.48 -9.11
N TRP A 164 -8.04 5.45 -8.20
CA TRP A 164 -8.91 6.63 -8.08
C TRP A 164 -8.19 7.94 -8.47
N VAL A 165 -6.95 7.85 -8.97
CA VAL A 165 -6.16 8.99 -9.42
C VAL A 165 -6.17 9.03 -10.95
N ASN A 166 -6.65 10.14 -11.50
CA ASN A 166 -6.74 10.32 -12.96
C ASN A 166 -5.46 10.86 -13.60
N ASP A 167 -4.68 11.64 -12.84
CA ASP A 167 -3.49 12.34 -13.32
C ASP A 167 -2.34 12.06 -12.36
N GLU A 168 -1.47 11.13 -12.77
CA GLU A 168 -0.34 10.68 -11.98
C GLU A 168 0.86 11.61 -12.15
N PHE A 169 1.37 12.13 -11.04
CA PHE A 169 2.62 12.89 -11.03
C PHE A 169 3.82 11.94 -11.01
N ILE A 170 4.81 12.22 -11.85
CA ILE A 170 6.18 11.72 -11.69
C ILE A 170 7.03 12.72 -10.88
N VAL A 171 8.24 12.33 -10.47
CA VAL A 171 9.10 13.16 -9.60
C VAL A 171 9.44 14.50 -10.26
N GLU A 172 9.60 14.50 -11.58
CA GLU A 172 9.95 15.64 -12.42
C GLU A 172 8.83 16.70 -12.49
N ASP A 173 7.57 16.27 -12.40
CA ASP A 173 6.40 17.17 -12.43
C ASP A 173 6.38 18.12 -11.24
N PHE A 174 6.89 17.69 -10.09
CA PHE A 174 6.99 18.56 -8.92
C PHE A 174 7.92 19.75 -9.20
N TYR A 175 9.05 19.51 -9.86
CA TYR A 175 10.02 20.56 -10.19
C TYR A 175 9.47 21.54 -11.22
N THR A 176 8.87 21.01 -12.29
CA THR A 176 8.43 21.79 -13.44
C THR A 176 7.07 22.48 -13.21
N GLN A 177 6.12 21.81 -12.56
CA GLN A 177 4.74 22.29 -12.45
C GLN A 177 4.42 22.96 -11.10
N LEU A 178 5.14 22.63 -10.01
CA LEU A 178 4.83 23.12 -8.66
C LEU A 178 5.91 24.05 -8.11
N LEU A 179 7.18 23.67 -8.23
CA LEU A 179 8.31 24.40 -7.63
C LEU A 179 8.87 25.48 -8.57
N ASN A 180 8.68 25.32 -9.89
CA ASN A 180 9.30 26.13 -10.94
C ASN A 180 10.83 26.16 -10.74
N GLU A 181 11.41 24.97 -10.66
CA GLU A 181 12.85 24.71 -10.47
C GLU A 181 13.36 23.83 -11.62
N PRO A 182 14.64 23.93 -12.00
CA PRO A 182 15.25 22.97 -12.91
C PRO A 182 15.21 21.57 -12.31
N ILE A 183 14.99 20.57 -13.15
CA ILE A 183 15.05 19.16 -12.73
C ILE A 183 16.51 18.86 -12.36
N PRO A 184 16.77 18.29 -11.17
CA PRO A 184 18.13 17.95 -10.76
C PRO A 184 18.66 16.75 -11.58
N ASP A 185 19.96 16.75 -11.87
CA ASP A 185 20.64 15.65 -12.59
C ASP A 185 20.39 14.27 -11.96
N LYS A 186 20.25 14.25 -10.62
CA LYS A 186 19.92 13.05 -9.86
C LYS A 186 18.68 13.31 -9.02
N LEU A 187 17.61 12.57 -9.34
CA LEU A 187 16.36 12.66 -8.59
C LEU A 187 16.54 12.17 -7.14
N PRO A 188 15.99 12.90 -6.16
CA PRO A 188 16.14 12.59 -4.74
C PRO A 188 15.15 11.53 -4.25
N ILE A 189 14.16 11.14 -5.05
CA ILE A 189 13.17 10.12 -4.71
C ILE A 189 13.29 8.99 -5.72
N LYS A 190 13.32 7.75 -5.22
CA LYS A 190 13.23 6.55 -6.03
C LYS A 190 12.10 5.69 -5.51
N LYS A 191 11.28 5.15 -6.42
CA LYS A 191 10.36 4.08 -6.06
C LYS A 191 11.20 2.86 -5.68
N ASN A 192 10.97 2.33 -4.49
CA ASN A 192 11.50 1.05 -4.10
C ASN A 192 10.87 0.03 -5.03
N GLU A 193 11.70 -0.65 -5.82
CA GLU A 193 11.29 -1.94 -6.35
C GLU A 193 10.94 -2.77 -5.13
N ILE A 194 9.66 -3.16 -5.01
CA ILE A 194 9.26 -4.12 -3.98
C ILE A 194 10.03 -5.39 -4.33
N ILE A 195 11.20 -5.55 -3.72
CA ILE A 195 11.67 -6.85 -3.32
C ILE A 195 10.52 -7.34 -2.45
N GLU A 196 9.67 -8.24 -2.97
CA GLU A 196 8.90 -9.10 -2.08
C GLU A 196 9.96 -9.70 -1.17
N VAL A 197 10.07 -9.18 0.05
CA VAL A 197 10.86 -9.80 1.09
C VAL A 197 10.12 -11.11 1.35
N GLU A 198 10.57 -12.14 0.66
CA GLU A 198 10.38 -13.51 1.08
C GLU A 198 10.64 -13.53 2.60
N PRO A 199 9.72 -14.01 3.45
CA PRO A 199 10.11 -14.37 4.81
C PRO A 199 11.30 -15.33 4.69
N GLU A 200 12.38 -15.02 5.42
CA GLU A 200 13.71 -15.62 5.30
C GLU A 200 13.73 -17.04 4.71
N PRO A 201 14.34 -17.24 3.53
CA PRO A 201 14.65 -18.58 3.08
C PRO A 201 15.88 -19.08 3.84
N SER A 202 15.66 -20.09 4.67
CA SER A 202 16.73 -20.97 5.15
C SER A 202 17.53 -21.50 3.94
N LEU A 203 18.76 -21.02 3.79
CA LEU A 203 19.88 -21.56 3.02
C LEU A 203 19.60 -22.00 1.56
N ARG A 204 20.06 -21.15 0.62
CA ARG A 204 20.23 -21.45 -0.83
C ARG A 204 21.36 -22.50 -1.04
N PRO A 205 21.52 -23.16 -2.23
CA PRO A 205 21.97 -22.46 -3.45
C PRO A 205 21.47 -22.99 -4.82
N LYS A 206 21.14 -22.00 -5.68
CA LYS A 206 21.40 -21.84 -7.14
C LYS A 206 20.77 -22.79 -8.18
N ALA A 207 19.99 -22.22 -9.10
CA ALA A 207 20.32 -22.16 -10.54
C ALA A 207 19.32 -21.28 -11.32
N ASN A 208 19.83 -20.65 -12.39
CA ASN A 208 19.12 -19.82 -13.37
C ASN A 208 18.00 -20.57 -14.11
N LEU A 209 16.97 -19.85 -14.59
CA LEU A 209 16.66 -19.67 -16.03
C LEU A 209 15.41 -18.78 -16.21
N LYS A 210 15.41 -18.03 -17.31
CA LYS A 210 14.38 -17.07 -17.74
C LYS A 210 13.07 -17.77 -18.17
N GLU A 211 12.01 -16.96 -18.32
CA GLU A 211 10.66 -17.20 -18.90
C GLU A 211 9.55 -17.38 -17.84
N LYS A 212 8.30 -16.88 -17.93
CA LYS A 212 7.45 -16.15 -18.91
C LYS A 212 6.18 -15.67 -18.12
N PRO A 213 5.22 -14.90 -18.68
CA PRO A 213 4.19 -14.21 -17.88
C PRO A 213 3.05 -15.10 -17.31
N ILE A 214 2.84 -14.96 -15.99
CA ILE A 214 1.68 -15.15 -15.07
C ILE A 214 0.56 -16.17 -15.42
N GLN A 215 0.30 -17.17 -14.55
CA GLN A 215 -0.94 -17.99 -14.57
C GLN A 215 -1.37 -18.46 -13.16
N PHE A 216 -2.44 -17.89 -12.58
CA PHE A 216 -3.19 -18.52 -11.48
C PHE A 216 -4.69 -18.42 -11.79
N TYR A 217 -5.26 -19.46 -12.37
CA TYR A 217 -6.65 -19.45 -12.90
C TYR A 217 -7.66 -20.24 -12.06
N SER A 218 -7.20 -21.04 -11.09
CA SER A 218 -8.09 -21.85 -10.24
C SER A 218 -7.52 -22.10 -8.86
N PHE A 219 -8.33 -22.67 -7.96
CA PHE A 219 -7.84 -23.19 -6.69
C PHE A 219 -7.07 -24.50 -6.93
N PHE A 220 -6.03 -24.77 -6.15
CA PHE A 220 -5.35 -26.09 -6.15
C PHE A 220 -5.63 -26.80 -4.84
N TYR A 221 -6.37 -27.90 -4.88
CA TYR A 221 -6.67 -28.69 -3.68
C TYR A 221 -5.44 -29.54 -3.29
N LYS A 222 -4.97 -29.42 -2.05
CA LYS A 222 -3.70 -30.06 -1.63
C LYS A 222 -3.71 -31.57 -1.71
N GLN A 223 -4.87 -32.21 -1.53
CA GLN A 223 -5.04 -33.66 -1.65
C GLN A 223 -5.60 -34.07 -3.02
N TYR A 224 -5.48 -33.23 -4.06
CA TYR A 224 -6.03 -33.52 -5.39
C TYR A 224 -5.52 -34.85 -5.97
N ASN A 225 -4.22 -35.14 -5.83
CA ASN A 225 -3.60 -36.37 -6.32
C ASN A 225 -3.68 -37.54 -5.32
N THR A 226 -3.90 -37.27 -4.03
CA THR A 226 -3.86 -38.29 -2.98
C THR A 226 -5.22 -38.79 -2.55
N ASN A 227 -6.27 -37.95 -2.60
CA ASN A 227 -7.66 -38.29 -2.25
C ASN A 227 -8.66 -37.54 -3.16
N PRO A 228 -8.75 -37.90 -4.46
CA PRO A 228 -9.66 -37.24 -5.41
C PRO A 228 -11.15 -37.50 -5.10
N ASP A 229 -11.47 -38.53 -4.33
CA ASP A 229 -12.83 -38.91 -3.96
C ASP A 229 -13.49 -37.88 -3.04
N LYS A 230 -12.71 -37.18 -2.20
CA LYS A 230 -13.22 -36.10 -1.34
C LYS A 230 -13.80 -34.93 -2.13
N LEU A 231 -13.27 -34.66 -3.34
CA LEU A 231 -13.85 -33.64 -4.23
C LEU A 231 -15.17 -34.11 -4.84
N GLN A 232 -15.34 -35.42 -5.02
CA GLN A 232 -16.61 -36.00 -5.46
C GLN A 232 -17.65 -35.90 -4.34
N ASP A 233 -17.28 -36.21 -3.10
CA ASP A 233 -18.17 -36.07 -1.93
C ASP A 233 -18.58 -34.60 -1.69
N LEU A 234 -17.63 -33.67 -1.88
CA LEU A 234 -17.89 -32.23 -1.85
C LEU A 234 -18.90 -31.82 -2.92
N TRP A 235 -18.71 -32.28 -4.17
CA TRP A 235 -19.59 -31.98 -5.29
C TRP A 235 -21.01 -32.50 -5.07
N VAL A 236 -21.16 -33.76 -4.62
CA VAL A 236 -22.46 -34.36 -4.29
C VAL A 236 -23.14 -33.55 -3.19
N SER A 237 -22.39 -33.17 -2.15
CA SER A 237 -22.95 -32.45 -1.00
C SER A 237 -23.35 -31.01 -1.34
N LEU A 238 -22.58 -30.30 -2.18
CA LEU A 238 -22.94 -28.97 -2.67
C LEU A 238 -24.19 -29.00 -3.55
N LYS A 239 -24.34 -30.01 -4.41
CA LYS A 239 -25.58 -30.21 -5.20
C LYS A 239 -26.78 -30.53 -4.32
N HIS A 240 -26.64 -31.47 -3.39
CA HIS A 240 -27.73 -31.88 -2.51
C HIS A 240 -28.26 -30.72 -1.64
N ASN A 241 -27.38 -29.78 -1.28
CA ASN A 241 -27.74 -28.59 -0.50
C ASN A 241 -28.08 -27.36 -1.36
N ASN A 242 -28.22 -27.50 -2.68
CA ASN A 242 -28.57 -26.43 -3.63
C ASN A 242 -27.60 -25.23 -3.65
N PHE A 243 -26.31 -25.46 -3.38
CA PHE A 243 -25.29 -24.40 -3.47
C PHE A 243 -24.71 -24.24 -4.88
N ILE A 244 -24.74 -25.28 -5.69
CA ILE A 244 -24.32 -25.27 -7.10
C ILE A 244 -25.43 -25.83 -8.00
N HIS A 245 -25.47 -25.39 -9.25
CA HIS A 245 -26.52 -25.78 -10.20
C HIS A 245 -26.52 -27.32 -10.42
N PRO A 246 -27.71 -27.96 -10.52
CA PRO A 246 -27.82 -29.42 -10.72
C PRO A 246 -27.11 -29.92 -11.99
N ASP A 247 -27.00 -29.07 -13.02
CA ASP A 247 -26.31 -29.41 -14.28
C ASP A 247 -24.77 -29.30 -14.20
N THR A 248 -24.21 -28.94 -13.05
CA THR A 248 -22.75 -28.84 -12.88
C THR A 248 -22.09 -30.21 -13.02
N HIS A 249 -21.32 -30.45 -14.08
CA HIS A 249 -20.60 -31.72 -14.26
C HIS A 249 -19.42 -31.88 -13.28
N LEU A 250 -19.16 -33.13 -12.84
CA LEU A 250 -18.06 -33.44 -11.91
C LEU A 250 -16.68 -33.08 -12.50
N SER A 251 -16.48 -33.24 -13.80
CA SER A 251 -15.23 -32.88 -14.49
C SER A 251 -14.95 -31.37 -14.43
N SER A 252 -15.97 -30.54 -14.68
CA SER A 252 -15.88 -29.09 -14.57
C SER A 252 -15.64 -28.65 -13.12
N PHE A 253 -16.29 -29.33 -12.16
CA PHE A 253 -16.07 -29.10 -10.73
C PHE A 253 -14.65 -29.43 -10.27
N LYS A 254 -14.11 -30.60 -10.63
CA LYS A 254 -12.72 -30.95 -10.31
C LYS A 254 -11.73 -29.97 -10.93
N LYS A 255 -12.05 -29.41 -12.11
CA LYS A 255 -11.19 -28.43 -12.78
C LYS A 255 -10.94 -27.17 -11.95
N ILE A 256 -11.94 -26.65 -11.23
CA ILE A 256 -11.79 -25.51 -10.31
C ILE A 256 -10.72 -25.75 -9.23
N PHE A 257 -10.51 -27.00 -8.84
CA PHE A 257 -9.57 -27.40 -7.79
C PHE A 257 -8.26 -28.00 -8.33
N SER A 258 -8.05 -27.97 -9.65
CA SER A 258 -6.91 -28.61 -10.32
C SER A 258 -5.67 -27.71 -10.47
N GLY A 259 -5.79 -26.40 -10.22
CA GLY A 259 -4.77 -25.39 -10.49
C GLY A 259 -4.61 -25.00 -11.97
N THR A 260 -5.48 -25.48 -12.87
CA THR A 260 -5.39 -25.24 -14.33
C THR A 260 -6.36 -24.17 -14.83
N GLU A 261 -6.22 -23.75 -16.09
CA GLU A 261 -7.08 -22.73 -16.71
C GLU A 261 -8.57 -23.14 -16.73
N ILE A 262 -9.44 -22.26 -16.24
CA ILE A 262 -10.88 -22.48 -16.15
C ILE A 262 -11.57 -21.91 -17.38
N ASN A 263 -12.11 -22.82 -18.20
CA ASN A 263 -12.87 -22.45 -19.41
C ASN A 263 -14.38 -22.41 -19.14
N THR A 264 -14.84 -23.09 -18.08
CA THR A 264 -16.25 -23.25 -17.72
C THR A 264 -16.42 -22.94 -16.24
N PRO A 265 -16.84 -21.72 -15.87
CA PRO A 265 -17.14 -21.39 -14.48
C PRO A 265 -18.37 -22.17 -13.99
N ILE A 266 -18.50 -22.30 -12.68
CA ILE A 266 -19.62 -23.00 -12.05
C ILE A 266 -20.67 -22.00 -11.58
N THR A 267 -21.91 -22.27 -11.96
CA THR A 267 -23.09 -21.54 -11.50
C THR A 267 -23.34 -21.83 -10.03
N TRP A 268 -23.16 -20.80 -9.21
CA TRP A 268 -23.47 -20.81 -7.79
C TRP A 268 -24.92 -20.39 -7.57
N THR A 269 -25.71 -21.30 -6.98
CA THR A 269 -27.16 -21.11 -6.73
C THR A 269 -27.45 -20.70 -5.28
N GLY A 270 -26.45 -20.72 -4.40
CA GLY A 270 -26.57 -20.21 -3.04
C GLY A 270 -26.48 -18.67 -2.98
N LEU A 271 -26.63 -18.11 -1.79
CA LEU A 271 -26.43 -16.67 -1.60
C LEU A 271 -24.95 -16.31 -1.79
N PRO A 272 -24.61 -15.07 -2.19
CA PRO A 272 -23.22 -14.61 -2.25
C PRO A 272 -22.48 -14.75 -0.91
N SER A 273 -23.19 -14.64 0.22
CA SER A 273 -22.65 -14.89 1.56
C SER A 273 -22.24 -16.34 1.78
N ASP A 274 -22.93 -17.28 1.13
CA ASP A 274 -22.61 -18.70 1.20
C ASP A 274 -21.33 -18.99 0.42
N LEU A 275 -21.19 -18.42 -0.79
CA LEU A 275 -19.97 -18.54 -1.59
C LEU A 275 -18.76 -17.92 -0.88
N TYR A 276 -18.94 -16.73 -0.32
CA TYR A 276 -17.93 -16.07 0.51
C TYR A 276 -17.44 -16.99 1.64
N TYR A 277 -18.38 -17.50 2.44
CA TYR A 277 -18.05 -18.30 3.61
C TYR A 277 -17.41 -19.63 3.20
N PHE A 278 -17.93 -20.28 2.15
CA PHE A 278 -17.36 -21.50 1.59
C PHE A 278 -15.88 -21.32 1.19
N ILE A 279 -15.57 -20.29 0.39
CA ILE A 279 -14.21 -20.00 -0.08
C ILE A 279 -13.28 -19.62 1.08
N LYS A 280 -13.77 -18.80 2.02
CA LYS A 280 -13.02 -18.47 3.24
C LYS A 280 -12.66 -19.72 4.05
N ARG A 281 -13.59 -20.67 4.18
CA ARG A 281 -13.36 -21.90 4.96
C ARG A 281 -12.32 -22.81 4.33
N ILE A 282 -12.41 -23.07 3.03
CA ILE A 282 -11.45 -23.94 2.33
C ILE A 282 -10.04 -23.36 2.28
N HIS A 283 -9.90 -22.03 2.18
CA HIS A 283 -8.60 -21.37 1.98
C HIS A 283 -7.99 -20.82 3.27
N THR A 284 -8.75 -20.03 4.03
CA THR A 284 -8.23 -19.30 5.20
C THR A 284 -8.28 -20.13 6.46
N ASP A 285 -9.42 -20.76 6.75
CA ASP A 285 -9.63 -21.44 8.03
C ASP A 285 -9.02 -22.85 8.05
N LEU A 286 -9.30 -23.65 7.02
CA LEU A 286 -8.88 -25.05 6.94
C LEU A 286 -7.66 -25.28 6.05
N LYS A 287 -7.26 -24.29 5.25
CA LYS A 287 -6.06 -24.31 4.39
C LYS A 287 -5.96 -25.59 3.53
N LEU A 288 -7.10 -26.03 3.01
CA LEU A 288 -7.26 -27.26 2.21
C LEU A 288 -6.82 -27.06 0.76
N VAL A 289 -6.85 -25.82 0.29
CA VAL A 289 -6.31 -25.41 -1.01
C VAL A 289 -4.96 -24.69 -0.83
N GLU A 290 -4.18 -24.59 -1.89
CA GLU A 290 -2.95 -23.80 -1.92
C GLU A 290 -3.20 -22.33 -1.55
N TYR A 291 -2.20 -21.73 -0.93
CA TYR A 291 -2.34 -20.41 -0.35
C TYR A 291 -2.23 -19.32 -1.42
N LEU A 292 -3.40 -18.86 -1.90
CA LEU A 292 -3.55 -17.79 -2.89
C LEU A 292 -3.38 -16.34 -2.37
N LYS A 293 -2.77 -16.12 -1.19
CA LYS A 293 -2.59 -14.79 -0.56
C LYS A 293 -3.87 -13.91 -0.67
N LEU A 294 -3.76 -12.70 -1.25
CA LEU A 294 -4.85 -11.72 -1.44
C LEU A 294 -5.69 -11.95 -2.71
N LYS A 295 -5.28 -12.89 -3.58
CA LYS A 295 -5.92 -13.17 -4.88
C LYS A 295 -7.04 -14.20 -4.81
N ILE A 296 -7.35 -14.70 -3.61
CA ILE A 296 -8.44 -15.66 -3.35
C ILE A 296 -9.73 -15.26 -4.07
N TRP A 297 -10.14 -13.99 -3.97
CA TRP A 297 -11.37 -13.48 -4.56
C TRP A 297 -11.26 -13.23 -6.07
N GLU A 298 -10.06 -12.98 -6.60
CA GLU A 298 -9.83 -12.90 -8.05
C GLU A 298 -10.03 -14.28 -8.69
N VAL A 299 -9.54 -15.34 -8.03
CA VAL A 299 -9.76 -16.71 -8.47
C VAL A 299 -11.22 -17.12 -8.29
N THR A 300 -11.90 -16.68 -7.21
CA THR A 300 -13.33 -16.95 -7.02
C THR A 300 -14.19 -16.43 -8.17
N VAL A 301 -13.96 -15.20 -8.64
CA VAL A 301 -14.77 -14.62 -9.73
C VAL A 301 -14.49 -15.25 -11.10
N ILE A 302 -13.31 -15.86 -11.29
CA ILE A 302 -12.99 -16.68 -12.47
C ILE A 302 -13.70 -18.03 -12.39
N CYS A 303 -13.77 -18.60 -11.19
CA CYS A 303 -14.26 -19.96 -10.97
C CYS A 303 -15.79 -20.05 -10.87
N PHE A 304 -16.47 -19.00 -10.43
CA PHE A 304 -17.90 -19.02 -10.11
C PHE A 304 -18.66 -17.86 -10.77
N VAL A 305 -19.88 -18.16 -11.23
CA VAL A 305 -20.87 -17.20 -11.75
C VAL A 305 -22.17 -17.32 -10.97
N ASP A 306 -23.00 -16.29 -10.98
CA ASP A 306 -24.31 -16.29 -10.31
C ASP A 306 -25.34 -17.19 -11.01
N GLU A 307 -26.55 -17.28 -10.45
CA GLU A 307 -27.67 -18.05 -11.01
C GLU A 307 -28.07 -17.64 -12.44
N ASN A 308 -27.75 -16.42 -12.85
CA ASN A 308 -28.01 -15.88 -14.19
C ASN A 308 -26.80 -16.02 -15.14
N GLY A 309 -25.72 -16.65 -14.69
CA GLY A 309 -24.48 -16.81 -15.44
C GLY A 309 -23.61 -15.56 -15.50
N GLN A 310 -23.89 -14.53 -14.67
CA GLN A 310 -23.09 -13.32 -14.58
C GLN A 310 -21.91 -13.53 -13.61
N PRO A 311 -20.72 -12.96 -13.91
CA PRO A 311 -19.57 -13.06 -13.02
C PRO A 311 -19.81 -12.27 -11.73
N PHE A 312 -19.42 -12.86 -10.59
CA PHE A 312 -19.41 -12.15 -9.32
C PHE A 312 -18.40 -10.99 -9.37
N GLN A 313 -18.69 -9.93 -8.62
CA GLN A 313 -17.72 -8.84 -8.46
C GLN A 313 -16.93 -9.04 -7.17
N ARG A 314 -15.59 -8.94 -7.25
CA ARG A 314 -14.69 -9.09 -6.09
C ARG A 314 -15.13 -8.25 -4.87
N ASN A 315 -15.67 -7.07 -5.13
CA ASN A 315 -16.08 -6.11 -4.11
C ASN A 315 -17.28 -6.59 -3.29
N GLN A 316 -18.13 -7.47 -3.85
CA GLN A 316 -19.29 -8.05 -3.17
C GLN A 316 -18.88 -8.92 -1.98
N PHE A 317 -17.67 -9.50 -2.01
CA PHE A 317 -17.17 -10.40 -0.96
C PHE A 317 -16.54 -9.67 0.25
N ARG A 318 -16.24 -8.36 0.17
CA ARG A 318 -15.48 -7.63 1.21
C ARG A 318 -16.27 -7.33 2.50
N SER A 319 -17.60 -7.33 2.45
CA SER A 319 -18.48 -7.02 3.59
C SER A 319 -19.26 -8.23 4.12
N LEU A 320 -19.16 -9.37 3.43
CA LEU A 320 -19.95 -10.55 3.76
C LEU A 320 -19.42 -11.23 5.01
N LYS A 321 -20.34 -11.79 5.79
CA LYS A 321 -20.07 -12.52 7.02
C LYS A 321 -20.58 -13.95 6.87
N ARG A 322 -20.22 -14.79 7.85
CA ARG A 322 -20.78 -16.13 7.96
C ARG A 322 -22.31 -16.05 7.93
N PRO A 323 -22.99 -16.80 7.05
CA PRO A 323 -24.45 -16.80 7.00
C PRO A 323 -25.03 -17.54 8.21
N ASN A 324 -26.11 -17.00 8.78
CA ASN A 324 -26.70 -17.54 10.01
C ASN A 324 -27.48 -18.85 9.78
N LEU A 325 -28.13 -19.01 8.63
CA LEU A 325 -29.02 -20.15 8.34
C LEU A 325 -28.31 -21.33 7.64
N THR A 326 -27.30 -21.02 6.84
CA THR A 326 -26.60 -21.97 5.94
C THR A 326 -25.15 -22.21 6.35
N GLY A 327 -24.63 -21.46 7.33
CA GLY A 327 -23.24 -21.57 7.77
C GLY A 327 -22.87 -22.96 8.29
N ASP A 328 -23.75 -23.57 9.10
CA ASP A 328 -23.52 -24.92 9.65
C ASP A 328 -23.51 -25.99 8.54
N LYS A 329 -24.34 -25.81 7.51
CA LYS A 329 -24.35 -26.70 6.33
C LYS A 329 -23.03 -26.61 5.57
N ILE A 330 -22.52 -25.40 5.35
CA ILE A 330 -21.23 -25.16 4.71
C ILE A 330 -20.09 -25.75 5.55
N ASP A 331 -20.14 -25.63 6.87
CA ASP A 331 -19.15 -26.23 7.76
C ASP A 331 -19.10 -27.75 7.63
N ASN A 332 -20.26 -28.41 7.59
CA ASN A 332 -20.35 -29.85 7.39
C ASN A 332 -19.82 -30.27 6.01
N ILE A 333 -20.19 -29.54 4.96
CA ILE A 333 -19.75 -29.80 3.58
C ILE A 333 -18.23 -29.66 3.44
N VAL A 334 -17.65 -28.58 3.99
CA VAL A 334 -16.22 -28.32 3.87
C VAL A 334 -15.40 -29.30 4.73
N ASN A 335 -15.94 -29.80 5.84
CA ASN A 335 -15.27 -30.83 6.64
C ASN A 335 -15.04 -32.15 5.90
N LEU A 336 -15.79 -32.45 4.82
CA LEU A 336 -15.58 -33.62 3.97
C LEU A 336 -14.22 -33.60 3.25
N LEU A 337 -13.60 -32.41 3.13
CA LEU A 337 -12.29 -32.22 2.52
C LEU A 337 -11.11 -32.39 3.49
N LYS A 338 -11.35 -32.50 4.80
CA LYS A 338 -10.29 -32.86 5.76
C LYS A 338 -9.86 -34.28 5.50
#